data_AF-A0A929UK18-F1
#
_entry.id   AF-A0A929UK18-F1
#
_cell.length_a   1.000
_cell.length_b   1.000
_cell.length_c   1.000
_cell.angle_alpha   90.00
_cell.angle_beta   90.00
_cell.angle_gamma   90.00
#
_symmetry.space_group_name_H-M   'P 1'
#
loop_
_entity.id
_entity.type
_entity.pdbx_description
1 polymer ?
#
loop_
_entity_poly.entity_id
_entity_poly.type
_entity_poly.pdbx_seq_one_letter_code
_entity_poly.pdbx_strand_id
1 'polypeptide(L)'
;AEINQREEEEKKAIEQAKKEKAALAEKIQEEAREKDAALAKAKKARELATAAEKKAQEKKAQEAKRQEAEAASEAASAESASVSAASVDGGATEGTKEAAPAQDESAAADVQALQAAAAAAEAEAKAAESAAQTAQSEESEDVKLLASLIYCEAGNQPHEGKVAVGSVVMNRLNSPAYPNTLAGVIYASGQFTPARSGKVDRIYRGGNIQADSIAAAKEALAGSAPVGGATHFRRKGNRQGTIIGAHVFY
;
A
#
# COMPACT_ATOMS: atom_id res chain seq x y z
N ALA A 1 -28.30 -54.69 -20.27
CA ALA A 1 -27.88 -54.74 -18.86
C ALA A 1 -26.62 -53.88 -18.63
N GLU A 2 -25.54 -54.09 -19.40
CA GLU A 2 -24.29 -53.32 -19.26
C GLU A 2 -24.40 -51.81 -19.53
N ILE A 3 -25.23 -51.38 -20.48
CA ILE A 3 -25.43 -49.95 -20.78
C ILE A 3 -26.05 -49.21 -19.58
N ASN A 4 -27.06 -49.82 -18.94
CA ASN A 4 -27.70 -49.22 -17.76
C ASN A 4 -26.75 -49.17 -16.55
N GLN A 5 -25.83 -50.13 -16.40
CA GLN A 5 -24.83 -50.09 -15.33
C GLN A 5 -23.81 -48.96 -15.52
N ARG A 6 -23.32 -48.74 -16.75
CA ARG A 6 -22.41 -47.63 -17.04
C ARG A 6 -23.05 -46.27 -16.80
N GLU A 7 -24.32 -46.10 -17.19
CA GLU A 7 -25.05 -44.85 -16.91
C GLU A 7 -25.26 -44.60 -15.41
N GLU A 8 -25.42 -45.66 -14.62
CA GLU A 8 -25.57 -45.55 -13.17
C GLU A 8 -24.24 -45.21 -12.48
N GLU A 9 -23.13 -45.78 -12.94
CA GLU A 9 -21.78 -45.47 -12.48
C GLU A 9 -21.37 -44.03 -12.83
N GLU A 10 -21.69 -43.57 -14.04
CA GLU A 10 -21.41 -42.19 -14.47
C GLU A 10 -22.19 -41.17 -13.65
N LYS A 11 -23.47 -41.46 -13.34
CA LYS A 11 -24.28 -40.62 -12.43
C LYS A 11 -23.68 -40.56 -11.03
N LYS A 12 -23.20 -41.68 -10.49
CA LYS A 12 -22.52 -41.72 -9.18
C LYS A 12 -21.21 -40.94 -9.19
N ALA A 13 -20.41 -41.05 -10.25
CA ALA A 13 -19.17 -40.29 -10.40
C ALA A 13 -19.42 -38.77 -10.51
N ILE A 14 -20.44 -38.36 -11.26
CA ILE A 14 -20.85 -36.94 -11.35
C ILE A 14 -21.33 -36.42 -10.00
N GLU A 15 -22.11 -37.21 -9.26
CA GLU A 15 -22.57 -36.83 -7.92
C GLU A 15 -21.40 -36.69 -6.92
N GLN A 16 -20.44 -37.62 -6.98
CA GLN A 16 -19.23 -37.56 -6.18
C GLN A 16 -18.38 -36.32 -6.52
N ALA A 17 -18.15 -36.03 -7.80
CA ALA A 17 -17.41 -34.85 -8.24
C ALA A 17 -18.12 -33.54 -7.81
N LYS A 18 -19.46 -33.51 -7.80
CA LYS A 18 -20.24 -32.38 -7.29
C LYS A 18 -20.06 -32.20 -5.78
N LYS A 19 -20.05 -33.29 -5.00
CA LYS A 19 -19.80 -33.26 -3.55
C LYS A 19 -18.39 -32.78 -3.23
N GLU A 20 -17.38 -33.28 -3.95
CA GLU A 20 -15.99 -32.87 -3.77
C GLU A 20 -15.76 -31.40 -4.14
N LYS A 21 -16.36 -30.93 -5.24
CA LYS A 21 -16.32 -29.52 -5.63
C LYS A 21 -17.00 -28.61 -4.59
N ALA A 22 -18.13 -29.05 -4.02
CA ALA A 22 -18.82 -28.30 -2.96
C ALA A 22 -17.97 -28.22 -1.69
N ALA A 23 -17.35 -29.32 -1.26
CA ALA A 23 -16.47 -29.35 -0.09
C ALA A 23 -15.21 -28.48 -0.28
N LEU A 24 -14.65 -28.44 -1.49
CA LEU A 24 -13.53 -27.56 -1.81
C LEU A 24 -13.94 -26.08 -1.79
N ALA A 25 -15.12 -25.76 -2.31
CA ALA A 25 -15.65 -24.39 -2.26
C ALA A 25 -15.89 -23.92 -0.83
N GLU A 26 -16.35 -24.80 0.06
CA GLU A 26 -16.54 -24.49 1.48
C GLU A 26 -15.20 -24.22 2.19
N LYS A 27 -14.17 -25.04 1.95
CA LYS A 27 -12.81 -24.78 2.47
C LYS A 27 -12.24 -23.45 1.99
N ILE A 28 -12.44 -23.11 0.72
CA ILE A 28 -11.99 -21.82 0.17
C ILE A 28 -12.72 -20.66 0.85
N GLN A 29 -14.02 -20.80 1.13
CA GLN A 29 -14.78 -19.78 1.84
C GLN A 29 -14.35 -19.61 3.29
N GLU A 30 -13.98 -20.70 3.98
CA GLU A 30 -13.47 -20.65 5.34
C GLU A 30 -12.11 -19.95 5.41
N GLU A 31 -11.18 -20.31 4.51
CA GLU A 31 -9.86 -19.66 4.40
C GLU A 31 -9.96 -18.17 4.03
N ALA A 32 -10.95 -17.80 3.20
CA ALA A 32 -11.25 -16.40 2.88
C ALA A 32 -11.77 -15.63 4.11
N ARG A 33 -12.66 -16.22 4.91
CA ARG A 33 -13.17 -15.60 6.14
C ARG A 33 -12.07 -15.38 7.18
N GLU A 34 -11.13 -16.31 7.32
CA GLU A 34 -9.98 -16.15 8.21
C GLU A 34 -9.06 -15.01 7.75
N LYS A 35 -8.80 -14.91 6.44
CA LYS A 35 -8.00 -13.82 5.85
C LYS A 35 -8.69 -12.46 5.99
N ASP A 36 -10.00 -12.39 5.82
CA ASP A 36 -10.78 -11.16 6.03
C ASP A 36 -10.78 -10.71 7.50
N ALA A 37 -10.88 -11.66 8.45
CA ALA A 37 -10.78 -11.37 9.87
C ALA A 37 -9.38 -10.86 10.25
N ALA A 38 -8.32 -11.43 9.67
CA ALA A 38 -6.95 -10.96 9.84
C ALA A 38 -6.75 -9.55 9.25
N LEU A 39 -7.30 -9.28 8.07
CA LEU A 39 -7.25 -7.97 7.43
C LEU A 39 -8.00 -6.90 8.23
N ALA A 40 -9.16 -7.24 8.80
CA ALA A 40 -9.91 -6.35 9.68
C ALA A 40 -9.11 -6.00 10.95
N LYS A 41 -8.42 -6.98 11.52
CA LYS A 41 -7.53 -6.79 12.68
C LYS A 41 -6.33 -5.89 12.32
N ALA A 42 -5.72 -6.10 11.15
CA ALA A 42 -4.61 -5.29 10.66
C ALA A 42 -5.03 -3.83 10.35
N LYS A 43 -6.22 -3.64 9.75
CA LYS A 43 -6.77 -2.31 9.47
C LYS A 43 -7.05 -1.52 10.74
N LYS A 44 -7.60 -2.18 11.77
CA LYS A 44 -7.82 -1.58 13.09
C LYS A 44 -6.50 -1.20 13.78
N ALA A 45 -5.45 -2.01 13.65
CA ALA A 45 -4.12 -1.69 14.16
C ALA A 45 -3.49 -0.49 13.44
N ARG A 46 -3.63 -0.40 12.10
CA ARG A 46 -3.16 0.74 11.30
C ARG A 46 -3.90 2.02 11.64
N GLU A 47 -5.21 1.96 11.83
CA GLU A 47 -6.03 3.12 12.22
C GLU A 47 -5.59 3.66 13.59
N LEU A 48 -5.35 2.77 14.56
CA LEU A 48 -4.81 3.14 15.87
C LEU A 48 -3.40 3.74 15.79
N ALA A 49 -2.54 3.22 14.90
CA ALA A 49 -1.21 3.78 14.66
C ALA A 49 -1.29 5.20 14.04
N THR A 50 -2.12 5.40 13.02
CA THR A 50 -2.32 6.73 12.39
C THR A 50 -2.93 7.75 13.34
N ALA A 51 -3.81 7.31 14.26
CA ALA A 51 -4.39 8.17 15.29
C ALA A 51 -3.35 8.58 16.35
N ALA A 52 -2.41 7.69 16.68
CA ALA A 52 -1.29 8.00 17.58
C ALA A 52 -0.31 9.00 16.95
N GLU A 53 -0.04 8.84 15.65
CA GLU A 53 0.84 9.71 14.87
C GLU A 53 0.25 11.13 14.73
N LYS A 54 -1.06 11.25 14.46
CA LYS A 54 -1.77 12.53 14.43
C LYS A 54 -1.75 13.24 15.79
N LYS A 55 -1.96 12.49 16.89
CA LYS A 55 -1.86 13.05 18.25
C LYS A 55 -0.44 13.52 18.60
N ALA A 56 0.59 12.81 18.11
CA ALA A 56 1.98 13.22 18.30
C ALA A 56 2.32 14.50 17.51
N GLN A 57 1.80 14.63 16.28
CA GLN A 57 1.97 15.83 15.46
C GLN A 57 1.21 17.05 16.04
N GLU A 58 -0.02 16.85 16.53
CA GLU A 58 -0.78 17.91 17.20
C GLU A 58 -0.06 18.41 18.46
N LYS A 59 0.53 17.50 19.24
CA LYS A 59 1.33 17.87 20.43
C LYS A 59 2.59 18.65 20.06
N LYS A 60 3.32 18.22 19.02
CA LYS A 60 4.48 18.95 18.47
C LYS A 60 4.10 20.35 17.95
N ALA A 61 2.94 20.49 17.31
CA ALA A 61 2.45 21.79 16.83
C ALA A 61 2.03 22.73 17.97
N GLN A 62 1.50 22.20 19.07
CA GLN A 62 1.17 22.97 20.28
C GLN A 62 2.42 23.47 21.00
N GLU A 63 3.47 22.66 21.03
CA GLU A 63 4.75 22.98 21.64
C GLU A 63 5.50 24.05 20.83
N ALA A 64 5.50 23.96 19.49
CA ALA A 64 6.03 25.00 18.61
C ALA A 64 5.33 26.36 18.79
N LYS A 65 3.99 26.37 18.89
CA LYS A 65 3.23 27.61 19.17
C LYS A 65 3.52 28.21 20.55
N ARG A 66 3.87 27.38 21.54
CA ARG A 66 4.25 27.83 22.88
C ARG A 66 5.63 28.48 22.87
N GLN A 67 6.58 27.92 22.12
CA GLN A 67 7.92 28.48 21.94
C GLN A 67 7.90 29.80 21.14
N GLU A 68 7.06 29.92 20.11
CA GLU A 68 6.87 31.19 19.39
C GLU A 68 6.24 32.29 20.26
N ALA A 69 5.32 31.94 21.17
CA ALA A 69 4.74 32.89 22.12
C ALA A 69 5.73 33.36 23.20
N GLU A 70 6.70 32.50 23.56
CA GLU A 70 7.76 32.80 24.52
C GLU A 70 8.84 33.69 23.90
N ALA A 71 9.26 33.42 22.66
CA ALA A 71 10.19 34.27 21.90
C ALA A 71 9.63 35.67 21.58
N ALA A 72 8.31 35.79 21.37
CA ALA A 72 7.64 37.09 21.21
C ALA A 72 7.63 37.92 22.50
N SER A 73 7.74 37.27 23.67
CA SER A 73 7.81 37.95 24.97
C SER A 73 9.23 38.44 25.31
N GLU A 74 10.28 37.77 24.83
CA GLU A 74 11.69 38.19 25.01
C GLU A 74 12.09 39.34 24.07
N ALA A 75 11.56 39.39 22.84
CA ALA A 75 11.79 40.50 21.91
C ALA A 75 11.23 41.84 22.41
N ALA A 76 10.18 41.82 23.24
CA ALA A 76 9.59 43.02 23.84
C ALA A 76 10.43 43.60 25.00
N SER A 77 11.37 42.83 25.58
CA SER A 77 12.19 43.28 26.71
C SER A 77 13.59 43.79 26.30
N ALA A 78 13.97 43.66 25.03
CA ALA A 78 15.27 44.09 24.50
C ALA A 78 15.29 45.53 23.93
N GLU A 79 14.14 46.17 23.71
CA GLU A 79 14.08 47.53 23.12
C GLU A 79 14.13 48.69 24.13
N SER A 80 14.37 48.43 25.43
CA SER A 80 14.36 49.50 26.46
C SER A 80 15.73 49.84 27.08
N ALA A 81 16.84 49.26 26.63
CA ALA A 81 18.11 49.39 27.36
C ALA A 81 19.36 49.63 26.50
N SER A 82 19.44 50.75 25.77
CA SER A 82 20.74 51.40 25.50
C SER A 82 20.61 52.84 24.95
N VAL A 83 20.66 53.87 25.81
CA VAL A 83 21.38 55.15 25.58
C VAL A 83 21.55 55.97 26.87
N SER A 84 22.66 55.74 27.59
CA SER A 84 23.41 56.70 28.43
C SER A 84 24.53 55.93 29.14
N ALA A 85 25.77 56.38 29.28
CA ALA A 85 26.52 57.54 28.81
C ALA A 85 28.03 57.22 28.98
N ALA A 86 28.88 58.10 28.48
CA ALA A 86 30.33 57.97 28.26
C ALA A 86 31.28 57.88 29.49
N SER A 87 32.48 57.30 29.24
CA SER A 87 33.84 57.81 29.54
C SER A 87 34.71 57.25 30.70
N VAL A 88 36.05 57.19 30.41
CA VAL A 88 37.29 57.13 31.28
C VAL A 88 37.64 55.80 31.96
N ASP A 89 38.88 55.33 32.21
CA ASP A 89 40.30 55.48 31.76
C ASP A 89 41.14 54.55 32.70
N GLY A 90 42.23 53.93 32.22
CA GLY A 90 43.45 53.62 33.01
C GLY A 90 43.55 52.39 33.95
N GLY A 91 44.71 51.70 33.86
CA GLY A 91 45.40 51.12 35.04
C GLY A 91 45.58 49.60 35.15
N ALA A 92 46.78 49.14 35.49
CA ALA A 92 47.27 47.76 35.38
C ALA A 92 47.52 47.00 36.71
N THR A 93 47.74 45.68 36.59
CA THR A 93 48.54 44.72 37.42
C THR A 93 47.90 43.84 38.53
N GLU A 94 48.14 42.52 38.34
CA GLU A 94 48.46 41.38 39.23
C GLU A 94 47.59 40.89 40.42
N GLY A 95 47.33 39.57 40.42
CA GLY A 95 47.62 38.70 41.59
C GLY A 95 46.45 38.16 42.44
N THR A 96 45.94 36.98 42.07
CA THR A 96 45.43 35.86 42.92
C THR A 96 44.44 36.14 44.08
N LYS A 97 43.21 35.58 43.98
CA LYS A 97 42.67 34.50 44.86
C LYS A 97 41.16 34.21 44.59
N GLU A 98 40.90 33.02 44.04
CA GLU A 98 39.89 32.03 44.44
C GLU A 98 38.43 32.45 44.73
N ALA A 99 37.52 32.10 43.80
CA ALA A 99 36.32 31.27 44.07
C ALA A 99 35.58 30.92 42.75
N ALA A 100 35.61 29.65 42.36
CA ALA A 100 34.63 28.99 41.46
C ALA A 100 33.65 28.17 42.35
N PRO A 101 32.54 27.53 41.88
CA PRO A 101 32.17 27.20 40.48
C PRO A 101 30.65 27.26 40.13
N ALA A 102 30.29 27.12 38.83
CA ALA A 102 29.11 26.41 38.27
C ALA A 102 28.93 26.77 36.77
N GLN A 103 29.43 25.94 35.82
CA GLN A 103 28.69 24.96 35.00
C GLN A 103 27.50 25.50 34.20
N ASP A 104 27.59 25.46 32.86
CA ASP A 104 26.43 25.21 31.99
C ASP A 104 26.85 24.40 30.74
N GLU A 105 26.49 23.11 30.76
CA GLU A 105 26.68 22.09 29.72
C GLU A 105 25.45 21.97 28.80
N SER A 106 24.79 23.06 28.40
CA SER A 106 23.53 22.95 27.63
C SER A 106 23.67 22.93 26.10
N ALA A 107 24.79 23.38 25.52
CA ALA A 107 24.90 23.53 24.06
C ALA A 107 25.25 22.24 23.27
N ALA A 108 25.71 21.18 23.94
CA ALA A 108 26.10 19.92 23.28
C ALA A 108 24.95 18.92 23.13
N ALA A 109 23.88 19.07 23.93
CA ALA A 109 22.74 18.14 23.95
C ALA A 109 21.82 18.29 22.74
N ASP A 110 21.68 19.51 22.21
CA ASP A 110 20.72 19.81 21.13
C ASP A 110 21.15 19.27 19.76
N VAL A 111 22.45 19.22 19.49
CA VAL A 111 23.00 18.67 18.23
C VAL A 111 22.86 17.14 18.20
N GLN A 112 23.07 16.48 19.34
CA GLN A 112 22.87 15.03 19.46
C GLN A 112 21.38 14.64 19.37
N ALA A 113 20.48 15.46 19.91
CA ALA A 113 19.04 15.23 19.82
C ALA A 113 18.50 15.34 18.38
N LEU A 114 19.01 16.28 17.58
CA LEU A 114 18.65 16.43 16.16
C LEU A 114 19.20 15.30 15.29
N GLN A 115 20.43 14.84 15.54
CA GLN A 115 21.01 13.70 14.82
C GLN A 115 20.32 12.37 15.17
N ALA A 116 19.90 12.19 16.43
CA ALA A 116 19.12 11.03 16.85
C ALA A 116 17.71 11.02 16.22
N ALA A 117 17.07 12.18 16.06
CA ALA A 117 15.77 12.30 15.40
C ALA A 117 15.85 12.02 13.88
N ALA A 118 16.92 12.47 13.21
CA ALA A 118 17.16 12.17 11.80
C ALA A 118 17.44 10.67 11.55
N ALA A 119 18.24 10.04 12.41
CA ALA A 119 18.52 8.61 12.33
C ALA A 119 17.28 7.74 12.64
N ALA A 120 16.41 8.20 13.55
CA ALA A 120 15.14 7.52 13.84
C ALA A 120 14.16 7.61 12.65
N ALA A 121 14.06 8.76 11.99
CA ALA A 121 13.22 8.94 10.80
C ALA A 121 13.73 8.11 9.61
N GLU A 122 15.05 8.00 9.43
CA GLU A 122 15.65 7.18 8.38
C GLU A 122 15.49 5.67 8.64
N ALA A 123 15.56 5.26 9.92
CA ALA A 123 15.26 3.90 10.35
C ALA A 123 13.78 3.54 10.18
N GLU A 124 12.87 4.49 10.43
CA GLU A 124 11.42 4.30 10.28
C GLU A 124 11.02 4.26 8.79
N ALA A 125 11.67 5.05 7.94
CA ALA A 125 11.53 4.97 6.48
C ALA A 125 12.02 3.61 5.93
N LYS A 126 13.19 3.13 6.39
CA LYS A 126 13.69 1.79 6.05
C LYS A 126 12.81 0.67 6.60
N ALA A 127 12.25 0.84 7.80
CA ALA A 127 11.33 -0.12 8.39
C ALA A 127 10.02 -0.18 7.60
N ALA A 128 9.47 0.96 7.17
CA ALA A 128 8.28 1.03 6.33
C ALA A 128 8.51 0.44 4.92
N GLU A 129 9.70 0.67 4.33
CA GLU A 129 10.08 0.06 3.05
C GLU A 129 10.26 -1.46 3.19
N SER A 130 10.88 -1.93 4.27
CA SER A 130 11.03 -3.37 4.54
C SER A 130 9.69 -4.03 4.87
N ALA A 131 8.78 -3.33 5.56
CA ALA A 131 7.44 -3.83 5.89
C ALA A 131 6.55 -3.87 4.63
N ALA A 132 6.69 -2.91 3.71
CA ALA A 132 6.04 -2.96 2.40
C ALA A 132 6.58 -4.11 1.54
N GLN A 133 7.90 -4.36 1.56
CA GLN A 133 8.52 -5.51 0.90
C GLN A 133 8.11 -6.86 1.53
N THR A 134 7.90 -6.90 2.84
CA THR A 134 7.44 -8.09 3.56
C THR A 134 5.96 -8.35 3.32
N ALA A 135 5.11 -7.32 3.31
CA ALA A 135 3.70 -7.43 2.95
C ALA A 135 3.51 -7.86 1.47
N GLN A 136 4.43 -7.47 0.58
CA GLN A 136 4.48 -7.99 -0.79
C GLN A 136 4.97 -9.44 -0.92
N SER A 137 5.56 -9.99 0.15
CA SER A 137 6.03 -11.38 0.19
C SER A 137 4.96 -12.34 0.71
N GLU A 138 3.92 -11.85 1.38
CA GLU A 138 2.76 -12.65 1.83
C GLU A 138 1.53 -12.55 0.89
N GLU A 139 1.59 -11.67 -0.10
CA GLU A 139 0.59 -11.60 -1.16
C GLU A 139 0.69 -12.85 -2.06
N SER A 140 -0.41 -13.59 -2.25
CA SER A 140 -0.39 -14.78 -3.12
C SER A 140 0.18 -14.42 -4.50
N GLU A 141 1.00 -15.31 -5.07
CA GLU A 141 1.64 -15.09 -6.38
C GLU A 141 0.61 -14.74 -7.47
N ASP A 142 -0.58 -15.30 -7.39
CA ASP A 142 -1.71 -15.02 -8.29
C ASP A 142 -2.23 -13.58 -8.19
N VAL A 143 -2.42 -13.05 -6.97
CA VAL A 143 -2.79 -11.64 -6.77
C VAL A 143 -1.72 -10.73 -7.36
N LYS A 144 -0.44 -11.03 -7.10
CA LYS A 144 0.67 -10.20 -7.57
C LYS A 144 0.80 -10.23 -9.10
N LEU A 145 0.62 -11.40 -9.71
CA LEU A 145 0.60 -11.57 -11.16
C LEU A 145 -0.57 -10.82 -11.80
N LEU A 146 -1.79 -10.99 -11.27
CA LEU A 146 -2.98 -10.31 -11.76
C LEU A 146 -2.87 -8.79 -11.59
N ALA A 147 -2.40 -8.31 -10.44
CA ALA A 147 -2.22 -6.89 -10.16
C ALA A 147 -1.17 -6.27 -11.10
N SER A 148 -0.10 -7.00 -11.41
CA SER A 148 0.91 -6.57 -12.39
C SER A 148 0.30 -6.38 -13.77
N LEU A 149 -0.55 -7.31 -14.21
CA LEU A 149 -1.29 -7.19 -15.46
C LEU A 149 -2.27 -6.01 -15.44
N ILE A 150 -3.10 -5.88 -14.40
CA ILE A 150 -4.07 -4.78 -14.25
C ILE A 150 -3.35 -3.43 -14.28
N TYR A 151 -2.20 -3.31 -13.62
CA TYR A 151 -1.40 -2.09 -13.67
C TYR A 151 -0.91 -1.79 -15.09
N CYS A 152 -0.51 -2.80 -15.86
CA CYS A 152 -0.10 -2.63 -17.25
C CYS A 152 -1.24 -2.16 -18.16
N GLU A 153 -2.44 -2.71 -17.99
CA GLU A 153 -3.58 -2.49 -18.88
C GLU A 153 -4.44 -1.28 -18.47
N ALA A 154 -4.60 -1.08 -17.18
CA ALA A 154 -5.58 -0.17 -16.60
C ALA A 154 -5.00 0.71 -15.48
N GLY A 155 -3.67 0.83 -15.35
CA GLY A 155 -3.04 1.62 -14.29
C GLY A 155 -3.51 3.07 -14.20
N ASN A 156 -3.91 3.67 -15.32
CA ASN A 156 -4.45 5.04 -15.41
C ASN A 156 -6.00 5.11 -15.50
N GLN A 157 -6.70 4.01 -15.27
CA GLN A 157 -8.16 3.93 -15.29
C GLN A 157 -8.74 4.13 -13.88
N PRO A 158 -10.04 4.48 -13.75
CA PRO A 158 -10.72 4.42 -12.45
C PRO A 158 -10.64 3.02 -11.85
N HIS A 159 -10.77 2.93 -10.53
CA HIS A 159 -10.72 1.67 -9.79
C HIS A 159 -11.65 0.60 -10.39
N GLU A 160 -12.90 0.97 -10.69
CA GLU A 160 -13.87 0.09 -11.36
C GLU A 160 -13.36 -0.45 -12.70
N GLY A 161 -12.62 0.36 -13.47
CA GLY A 161 -12.00 -0.06 -14.73
C GLY A 161 -10.84 -1.04 -14.54
N LYS A 162 -10.12 -0.95 -13.41
CA LYS A 162 -9.08 -1.91 -13.01
C LYS A 162 -9.71 -3.24 -12.61
N VAL A 163 -10.76 -3.20 -11.79
CA VAL A 163 -11.54 -4.40 -11.41
C VAL A 163 -12.14 -5.06 -12.64
N ALA A 164 -12.64 -4.28 -13.60
CA ALA A 164 -13.18 -4.78 -14.86
C ALA A 164 -12.15 -5.54 -15.70
N VAL A 165 -10.90 -5.07 -15.79
CA VAL A 165 -9.83 -5.84 -16.46
C VAL A 165 -9.53 -7.14 -15.71
N GLY A 166 -9.49 -7.12 -14.38
CA GLY A 166 -9.36 -8.34 -13.57
C GLY A 166 -10.50 -9.33 -13.81
N SER A 167 -11.73 -8.84 -13.87
CA SER A 167 -12.93 -9.64 -14.16
C SER A 167 -12.88 -10.30 -15.54
N VAL A 168 -12.34 -9.63 -16.57
CA VAL A 168 -12.11 -10.25 -17.90
C VAL A 168 -11.16 -11.45 -17.80
N VAL A 169 -10.10 -11.36 -16.99
CA VAL A 169 -9.18 -12.49 -16.77
C VAL A 169 -9.92 -13.66 -16.10
N MET A 170 -10.75 -13.38 -15.08
CA MET A 170 -11.55 -14.40 -14.41
C MET A 170 -12.59 -15.04 -15.35
N ASN A 171 -13.22 -14.24 -16.22
CA ASN A 171 -14.17 -14.75 -17.21
C ASN A 171 -13.51 -15.70 -18.21
N ARG A 172 -12.25 -15.42 -18.58
CA ARG A 172 -11.47 -16.34 -19.42
C ARG A 172 -11.14 -17.62 -18.68
N LEU A 173 -10.69 -17.53 -17.42
CA LEU A 173 -10.41 -18.72 -16.61
C LEU A 173 -11.62 -19.65 -16.45
N ASN A 174 -12.81 -19.07 -16.37
CA ASN A 174 -14.06 -19.80 -16.24
C ASN A 174 -14.64 -20.29 -17.59
N SER A 175 -14.03 -19.91 -18.72
CA SER A 175 -14.52 -20.25 -20.05
C SER A 175 -13.71 -21.39 -20.66
N PRO A 176 -14.36 -22.40 -21.26
CA PRO A 176 -13.67 -23.51 -21.91
C PRO A 176 -12.88 -23.10 -23.16
N ALA A 177 -13.07 -21.87 -23.67
CA ALA A 177 -12.37 -21.36 -24.83
C ALA A 177 -10.95 -20.85 -24.52
N TYR A 178 -10.56 -20.79 -23.24
CA TYR A 178 -9.27 -20.25 -22.79
C TYR A 178 -8.55 -21.25 -21.88
N PRO A 179 -7.24 -21.04 -21.64
CA PRO A 179 -6.52 -21.80 -20.63
C PRO A 179 -7.18 -21.69 -19.24
N ASN A 180 -7.07 -22.76 -18.47
CA ASN A 180 -7.65 -22.89 -17.13
C ASN A 180 -6.69 -22.46 -16.00
N THR A 181 -5.61 -21.76 -16.33
CA THR A 181 -4.62 -21.26 -15.36
C THR A 181 -4.41 -19.76 -15.55
N LEU A 182 -4.21 -19.04 -14.45
CA LEU A 182 -4.06 -17.58 -14.47
C LEU A 182 -2.91 -17.15 -15.38
N ALA A 183 -1.73 -17.74 -15.20
CA ALA A 183 -0.60 -17.54 -16.09
C ALA A 183 -0.94 -17.90 -17.55
N GLY A 184 -1.61 -19.03 -17.80
CA GLY A 184 -2.03 -19.43 -19.14
C GLY A 184 -2.89 -18.36 -19.83
N VAL A 185 -3.84 -17.75 -19.13
CA VAL A 185 -4.69 -16.67 -19.65
C VAL A 185 -3.90 -15.38 -19.89
N ILE A 186 -3.02 -15.02 -18.96
CA ILE A 186 -2.26 -13.77 -19.01
C ILE A 186 -1.22 -13.79 -20.14
N TYR A 187 -0.50 -14.90 -20.31
CA TYR A 187 0.56 -15.04 -21.31
C TYR A 187 0.07 -15.59 -22.66
N ALA A 188 -1.20 -15.97 -22.78
CA ALA A 188 -1.79 -16.36 -24.06
C ALA A 188 -1.68 -15.24 -25.11
N SER A 189 -1.55 -15.63 -26.38
CA SER A 189 -1.59 -14.67 -27.49
C SER A 189 -2.97 -14.00 -27.58
N GLY A 190 -2.99 -12.67 -27.57
CA GLY A 190 -4.23 -11.91 -27.74
C GLY A 190 -4.20 -10.56 -27.03
N GLN A 191 -5.18 -10.35 -26.15
CA GLN A 191 -5.50 -9.03 -25.56
C GLN A 191 -4.38 -8.45 -24.68
N PHE A 192 -3.62 -9.28 -23.96
CA PHE A 192 -2.65 -8.83 -22.95
C PHE A 192 -1.25 -8.64 -23.54
N THR A 193 -1.11 -7.66 -24.42
CA THR A 193 0.17 -7.36 -25.11
C THR A 193 1.37 -7.14 -24.17
N PRO A 194 1.23 -6.42 -23.03
CA PRO A 194 2.28 -6.20 -22.05
C PRO A 194 2.82 -7.47 -21.38
N ALA A 195 2.04 -8.55 -21.33
CA ALA A 195 2.51 -9.83 -20.79
C ALA A 195 3.56 -10.46 -21.71
N ARG A 196 3.33 -10.41 -23.02
CA ARG A 196 4.26 -10.97 -24.02
C ARG A 196 5.52 -10.14 -24.22
N SER A 197 5.48 -8.83 -23.96
CA SER A 197 6.66 -7.96 -24.07
C SER A 197 7.57 -8.03 -22.83
N GLY A 198 7.25 -8.86 -21.84
CA GLY A 198 7.99 -8.99 -20.58
C GLY A 198 7.80 -7.79 -19.64
N LYS A 199 6.88 -6.86 -19.96
CA LYS A 199 6.58 -5.70 -19.09
C LYS A 199 5.90 -6.15 -17.80
N VAL A 200 4.94 -7.10 -17.91
CA VAL A 200 4.29 -7.70 -16.74
C VAL A 200 5.32 -8.40 -15.85
N ASP A 201 6.24 -9.18 -16.43
CA ASP A 201 7.31 -9.86 -15.67
C ASP A 201 8.22 -8.88 -14.93
N ARG A 202 8.56 -7.77 -15.57
CA ARG A 202 9.39 -6.71 -14.96
C ARG A 202 8.70 -6.08 -13.77
N ILE A 203 7.40 -5.79 -13.89
CA ILE A 203 6.60 -5.22 -12.79
C ILE A 203 6.41 -6.24 -11.67
N TYR A 204 6.11 -7.49 -12.02
CA TYR A 204 5.97 -8.60 -11.08
C TYR A 204 7.25 -8.79 -10.24
N ARG A 205 8.42 -8.82 -10.89
CA ARG A 205 9.72 -8.98 -10.22
C ARG A 205 10.16 -7.72 -9.48
N GLY A 206 9.88 -6.54 -10.04
CA GLY A 206 10.30 -5.26 -9.49
C GLY A 206 9.44 -4.78 -8.32
N GLY A 207 8.26 -5.37 -8.09
CA GLY A 207 7.38 -5.02 -6.97
C GLY A 207 6.75 -3.63 -7.04
N ASN A 208 7.05 -2.80 -8.05
CA ASN A 208 6.47 -1.47 -8.17
C ASN A 208 5.06 -1.52 -8.78
N ILE A 209 4.10 -2.07 -8.03
CA ILE A 209 2.69 -2.19 -8.39
C ILE A 209 1.91 -1.19 -7.54
N GLN A 210 1.03 -0.40 -8.18
CA GLN A 210 0.16 0.51 -7.43
C GLN A 210 -0.80 -0.26 -6.51
N ALA A 211 -0.96 0.24 -5.28
CA ALA A 211 -1.87 -0.34 -4.28
C ALA A 211 -3.31 -0.50 -4.80
N ASP A 212 -3.75 0.43 -5.65
CA ASP A 212 -5.08 0.40 -6.27
C ASP A 212 -5.25 -0.81 -7.23
N SER A 213 -4.19 -1.17 -7.96
CA SER A 213 -4.19 -2.36 -8.84
C SER A 213 -4.17 -3.66 -8.04
N ILE A 214 -3.52 -3.67 -6.87
CA ILE A 214 -3.53 -4.81 -5.94
C ILE A 214 -4.94 -5.00 -5.37
N ALA A 215 -5.57 -3.93 -4.90
CA ALA A 215 -6.94 -3.97 -4.40
C ALA A 215 -7.90 -4.49 -5.49
N ALA A 216 -7.80 -3.96 -6.70
CA ALA A 216 -8.62 -4.40 -7.83
C ALA A 216 -8.41 -5.89 -8.19
N ALA A 217 -7.18 -6.39 -8.09
CA ALA A 217 -6.89 -7.82 -8.31
C ALA A 217 -7.58 -8.71 -7.27
N LYS A 218 -7.54 -8.32 -5.98
CA LYS A 218 -8.24 -9.03 -4.90
C LYS A 218 -9.74 -9.04 -5.12
N GLU A 219 -10.32 -7.91 -5.51
CA GLU A 219 -11.75 -7.80 -5.77
C GLU A 219 -12.19 -8.68 -6.95
N ALA A 220 -11.40 -8.72 -8.02
CA ALA A 220 -11.66 -9.62 -9.14
C ALA A 220 -11.57 -11.09 -8.73
N LEU A 221 -10.56 -11.48 -7.94
CA LEU A 221 -10.40 -12.83 -7.41
C LEU A 221 -11.53 -13.23 -6.44
N ALA A 222 -12.06 -12.26 -5.70
CA ALA A 222 -13.24 -12.44 -4.84
C ALA A 222 -14.55 -12.57 -5.63
N GLY A 223 -14.52 -12.42 -6.96
CA GLY A 223 -15.67 -12.61 -7.85
C GLY A 223 -16.39 -11.34 -8.27
N SER A 224 -15.79 -10.15 -8.08
CA SER A 224 -16.36 -8.90 -8.61
C SER A 224 -16.44 -8.94 -10.13
N ALA A 225 -17.64 -8.66 -10.67
CA ALA A 225 -17.94 -8.80 -12.10
C ALA A 225 -18.65 -7.57 -12.69
N PRO A 226 -17.99 -6.38 -12.70
CA PRO A 226 -18.59 -5.13 -13.21
C PRO A 226 -18.91 -5.16 -14.71
N VAL A 227 -18.39 -6.15 -15.45
CA VAL A 227 -18.57 -6.30 -16.91
C VAL A 227 -19.29 -7.59 -17.30
N GLY A 228 -19.97 -8.24 -16.34
CA GLY A 228 -20.67 -9.50 -16.57
C GLY A 228 -19.73 -10.56 -17.16
N GLY A 229 -20.14 -11.21 -18.25
CA GLY A 229 -19.37 -12.25 -18.93
C GLY A 229 -18.39 -11.77 -20.00
N ALA A 230 -18.06 -10.47 -20.05
CA ALA A 230 -17.13 -9.94 -21.05
C ALA A 230 -15.76 -10.63 -20.97
N THR A 231 -15.26 -11.10 -22.12
CA THR A 231 -13.95 -11.79 -22.21
C THR A 231 -12.92 -10.94 -22.94
N HIS A 232 -13.31 -9.78 -23.44
CA HIS A 232 -12.45 -8.85 -24.15
C HIS A 232 -12.71 -7.42 -23.69
N PHE A 233 -11.71 -6.58 -23.90
CA PHE A 233 -11.87 -5.14 -23.82
C PHE A 233 -11.06 -4.48 -24.92
N ARG A 234 -11.24 -3.18 -25.12
CA ARG A 234 -10.34 -2.35 -25.92
C ARG A 234 -10.58 -0.89 -25.57
N ARG A 235 -9.76 0.01 -26.10
CA ARG A 235 -10.03 1.45 -26.04
C ARG A 235 -11.41 1.75 -26.63
N LYS A 236 -12.19 2.58 -25.93
CA LYS A 236 -13.53 2.98 -26.35
C LYS A 236 -13.53 3.55 -27.78
N GLY A 237 -14.57 3.20 -28.52
CA GLY A 237 -14.78 3.55 -29.92
C GLY A 237 -16.14 3.00 -30.35
N ASN A 238 -16.30 2.57 -31.60
CA ASN A 238 -17.61 2.14 -32.13
C ASN A 238 -18.01 0.70 -31.74
N ARG A 239 -17.36 0.08 -30.74
CA ARG A 239 -17.74 -1.26 -30.26
C ARG A 239 -18.91 -1.12 -29.31
N GLN A 240 -19.90 -2.00 -29.44
CA GLN A 240 -20.94 -2.14 -28.43
C GLN A 240 -20.39 -2.96 -27.25
N GLY A 241 -20.78 -2.60 -26.03
CA GLY A 241 -20.31 -3.23 -24.80
C GLY A 241 -20.44 -2.31 -23.59
N THR A 242 -20.05 -2.80 -22.42
CA THR A 242 -20.03 -2.01 -21.19
C THR A 242 -18.85 -1.03 -21.24
N ILE A 243 -19.07 0.26 -21.02
CA ILE A 243 -18.02 1.28 -21.05
C ILE A 243 -17.66 1.67 -19.62
N ILE A 244 -16.40 1.47 -19.24
CA ILE A 244 -15.85 1.88 -17.94
C ILE A 244 -14.53 2.60 -18.20
N GLY A 245 -14.45 3.87 -17.81
CA GLY A 245 -13.30 4.73 -18.10
C GLY A 245 -13.05 4.90 -19.61
N ALA A 246 -11.84 4.57 -20.05
CA ALA A 246 -11.43 4.62 -21.45
C ALA A 246 -11.63 3.29 -22.20
N HIS A 247 -12.22 2.28 -21.56
CA HIS A 247 -12.39 0.95 -22.13
C HIS A 247 -13.85 0.62 -22.46
N VAL A 248 -14.02 -0.20 -23.48
CA VAL A 248 -15.26 -0.91 -23.79
C VAL A 248 -15.03 -2.41 -23.66
N PHE A 249 -15.90 -3.08 -22.89
CA PHE A 249 -15.83 -4.49 -22.53
C PHE A 249 -16.93 -5.28 -23.26
N TYR A 250 -16.58 -6.42 -23.85
CA TYR A 250 -17.47 -7.23 -24.69
C TYR A 250 -17.07 -8.71 -24.75
#